data_AF-A0A960V4D3-F1
#
_entry.id   AF-A0A960V4D3-F1
#
_cell.length_a   1.000
_cell.length_b   1.000
_cell.length_c   1.000
_cell.angle_alpha   90.00
_cell.angle_beta   90.00
_cell.angle_gamma   90.00
#
_symmetry.space_group_name_H-M   'P 1'
#
loop_
_entity.id
_entity.type
_entity.pdbx_description
1 polymer ?
#
loop_
_entity_poly.entity_id
_entity_poly.type
_entity_poly.pdbx_seq_one_letter_code
_entity_poly.pdbx_strand_id
1 'polypeptide(L)'
;MKPPICAICDSDFDPNEGDLIFFKETAADKIQNERLAQPGFSGHPPNAVWFCARHLPLALRFQDRTLQQALVAIREGLESAPVTPDPENSRLPSDPDQSAGKP
;
A
#
# COMPACT_ATOMS: atom_id res chain seq x y z
N MET A 1 5.60 -20.86 2.44
CA MET A 1 4.60 -19.82 2.09
C MET A 1 5.08 -18.50 2.64
N LYS A 2 4.86 -17.40 1.91
CA LYS A 2 5.19 -16.05 2.38
C LYS A 2 4.11 -15.60 3.38
N PRO A 3 4.48 -14.99 4.53
CA PRO A 3 3.51 -14.53 5.51
C PRO A 3 2.60 -13.43 4.93
N PRO A 4 1.36 -13.28 5.47
CA PRO A 4 0.40 -12.25 5.11
C PRO A 4 0.85 -10.86 5.61
N ILE A 5 1.87 -10.29 4.96
CA ILE A 5 2.37 -8.94 5.25
C ILE A 5 1.96 -8.03 4.09
N CYS A 6 1.33 -6.91 4.40
CA CYS A 6 0.80 -6.02 3.37
C CYS A 6 1.93 -5.32 2.62
N ALA A 7 1.99 -5.47 1.29
CA ALA A 7 3.05 -4.89 0.45
C ALA A 7 3.09 -3.35 0.39
N ILE A 8 2.13 -2.67 1.03
CA ILE A 8 2.00 -1.20 1.04
C ILE A 8 2.39 -0.60 2.38
N CYS A 9 1.91 -1.16 3.50
CA CYS A 9 2.12 -0.60 4.83
C CYS A 9 2.88 -1.52 5.78
N ASP A 10 3.38 -2.66 5.28
CA ASP A 10 4.18 -3.65 6.02
C ASP A 10 3.53 -4.17 7.31
N SER A 11 2.22 -3.98 7.45
CA SER A 11 1.45 -4.53 8.57
C SER A 11 1.26 -6.03 8.37
N ASP A 12 1.53 -6.78 9.43
CA ASP A 12 1.11 -8.18 9.57
C ASP A 12 -0.41 -8.22 9.83
N PHE A 13 -1.10 -9.22 9.28
CA PHE A 13 -2.55 -9.37 9.39
C PHE A 13 -2.95 -10.84 9.29
N ASP A 14 -4.12 -11.22 9.81
CA ASP A 14 -4.60 -12.60 9.65
C ASP A 14 -4.93 -12.89 8.18
N PRO A 15 -4.60 -14.07 7.60
CA PRO A 15 -4.91 -14.36 6.20
C PRO A 15 -6.39 -14.16 5.79
N ASN A 16 -7.33 -14.18 6.73
CA ASN A 16 -8.76 -13.91 6.47
C ASN A 16 -9.10 -12.41 6.43
N GLU A 17 -8.18 -11.53 6.83
CA GLU A 17 -8.32 -10.07 6.86
C GLU A 17 -7.70 -9.38 5.63
N GLY A 18 -7.33 -10.16 4.62
CA GLY A 18 -6.76 -9.66 3.37
C GLY A 18 -6.72 -10.74 2.32
N ASP A 19 -5.94 -10.52 1.26
CA ASP A 19 -5.83 -11.50 0.18
C ASP A 19 -4.47 -11.44 -0.52
N LEU A 20 -4.13 -12.54 -1.17
CA LEU A 20 -2.98 -12.68 -2.05
C LEU A 20 -3.41 -12.36 -3.48
N ILE A 21 -2.92 -11.24 -4.01
CA ILE A 21 -3.29 -10.78 -5.36
C ILE A 21 -2.20 -11.13 -6.36
N PHE A 22 -2.62 -11.66 -7.51
CA PHE A 22 -1.78 -11.96 -8.66
C PHE A 22 -1.87 -10.82 -9.68
N PHE A 23 -0.70 -10.31 -10.06
CA PHE A 23 -0.56 -9.26 -11.07
C PHE A 23 -0.17 -9.85 -12.42
N LYS A 24 -0.26 -9.02 -13.47
CA LYS A 24 0.20 -9.39 -14.80
C LYS A 24 1.68 -9.79 -14.78
N GLU A 25 1.94 -10.98 -15.29
CA GLU A 25 3.30 -11.52 -15.39
C GLU A 25 4.14 -10.76 -16.42
N THR A 26 5.40 -10.53 -16.06
CA THR A 26 6.47 -10.24 -17.01
C THR A 26 6.99 -11.54 -17.65
N ALA A 27 7.85 -11.42 -18.67
CA ALA A 27 8.51 -12.60 -19.26
C ALA A 27 9.37 -13.37 -18.23
N ALA A 28 10.00 -12.65 -17.29
CA ALA A 28 10.78 -13.27 -16.22
C ALA A 28 9.89 -14.00 -15.20
N ASP A 29 8.74 -13.41 -14.85
CA ASP A 29 7.77 -14.03 -13.94
C ASP A 29 7.24 -15.34 -14.53
N LYS A 30 6.94 -15.36 -15.83
CA LYS A 30 6.51 -16.59 -16.53
C LYS A 30 7.52 -17.71 -16.41
N ILE A 31 8.78 -17.44 -16.71
CA ILE A 31 9.86 -18.44 -16.62
C ILE A 31 9.97 -19.00 -15.20
N GLN A 32 9.84 -18.14 -14.18
CA GLN A 32 9.88 -18.59 -12.79
C GLN A 32 8.63 -19.37 -12.39
N ASN A 33 7.44 -18.92 -12.77
CA ASN A 33 6.18 -19.61 -12.50
C ASN A 33 6.12 -20.98 -13.19
N GLU A 34 6.59 -21.09 -14.43
CA GLU A 34 6.74 -22.36 -15.13
C GLU A 34 7.66 -23.33 -14.37
N ARG A 35 8.77 -22.81 -13.80
CA ARG A 35 9.65 -23.62 -12.96
C ARG A 35 8.97 -24.04 -11.64
N LEU A 36 8.23 -23.13 -11.00
CA LEU A 36 7.50 -23.42 -9.77
C LEU A 36 6.34 -24.42 -9.98
N ALA A 37 5.81 -24.51 -11.20
CA ALA A 37 4.78 -25.48 -11.56
C ALA A 37 5.32 -26.92 -11.76
N GLN A 38 6.64 -27.10 -11.85
CA GLN A 38 7.22 -28.43 -12.01
C GLN A 38 7.23 -29.21 -10.68
N PRO A 39 7.00 -30.54 -10.70
CA PRO A 39 7.08 -31.36 -9.51
C PRO A 39 8.44 -31.22 -8.80
N GLY A 40 8.40 -31.07 -7.47
CA GLY A 40 9.60 -30.90 -6.64
C GLY A 40 10.09 -29.47 -6.51
N PHE A 41 9.48 -28.50 -7.20
CA PHE A 41 9.72 -27.08 -6.96
C PHE A 41 8.63 -26.50 -6.05
N SER A 42 9.04 -25.61 -5.15
CA SER A 42 8.15 -24.91 -4.23
C SER A 42 8.67 -23.51 -3.99
N GLY A 43 7.77 -22.54 -3.91
CA GLY A 43 8.15 -21.14 -3.80
C GLY A 43 6.94 -20.22 -3.87
N HIS A 44 7.24 -18.92 -3.79
CA HIS A 44 6.24 -17.87 -3.88
C HIS A 44 6.24 -17.30 -5.31
N PRO A 45 5.11 -17.26 -6.03
CA PRO A 45 5.04 -16.65 -7.35
C PRO A 45 5.54 -15.19 -7.33
N PRO A 46 6.43 -14.77 -8.23
CA PRO A 46 7.03 -13.43 -8.18
C PRO A 46 6.02 -12.32 -8.48
N ASN A 47 4.94 -12.64 -9.20
CA ASN A 47 3.85 -11.73 -9.51
C ASN A 47 2.70 -11.74 -8.47
N ALA A 48 2.83 -12.46 -7.35
CA ALA A 48 1.83 -12.50 -6.31
C ALA A 48 2.29 -11.73 -5.06
N VAL A 49 1.44 -10.96 -4.40
CA VAL A 49 1.75 -10.34 -3.09
C VAL A 49 0.50 -10.14 -2.23
N TRP A 50 0.71 -10.06 -0.91
CA TRP A 50 -0.35 -9.91 0.09
C TRP A 50 -0.77 -8.44 0.28
N PHE A 51 -2.06 -8.20 0.45
CA PHE A 51 -2.63 -6.92 0.87
C PHE A 51 -3.64 -7.11 1.99
N CYS A 52 -3.55 -6.26 3.03
CA CYS A 52 -4.58 -6.20 4.06
C CYS A 52 -5.89 -5.60 3.51
N ALA A 53 -6.99 -5.79 4.23
CA ALA A 53 -8.32 -5.30 3.85
C ALA A 53 -8.37 -3.83 3.45
N ARG A 54 -7.52 -2.97 4.05
CA ARG A 54 -7.46 -1.54 3.72
C ARG A 54 -6.95 -1.27 2.30
N HIS A 55 -5.94 -2.02 1.85
CA HIS A 55 -5.28 -1.78 0.56
C HIS A 55 -5.75 -2.73 -0.55
N LEU A 56 -6.40 -3.83 -0.19
CA LEU A 56 -6.93 -4.82 -1.12
C LEU A 56 -7.82 -4.22 -2.23
N PRO A 57 -8.81 -3.34 -1.94
CA PRO A 57 -9.65 -2.76 -2.99
C PRO A 57 -8.87 -1.93 -4.01
N LEU A 58 -7.78 -1.30 -3.59
CA LEU A 58 -6.94 -0.50 -4.48
C LEU A 58 -6.05 -1.42 -5.33
N ALA A 59 -5.47 -2.47 -4.73
CA ALA A 59 -4.67 -3.46 -5.43
C ALA A 59 -5.45 -4.15 -6.57
N LEU A 60 -6.71 -4.53 -6.32
CA LEU A 60 -7.58 -5.16 -7.31
C LEU A 60 -7.80 -4.29 -8.57
N ARG A 61 -7.76 -2.96 -8.45
CA ARG A 61 -7.92 -2.03 -9.59
C ARG A 61 -6.72 -2.04 -10.55
N PHE A 62 -5.57 -2.51 -10.09
CA PHE A 62 -4.31 -2.52 -10.85
C PHE A 62 -3.82 -3.94 -11.19
N GLN A 63 -4.65 -4.98 -11.00
CA GLN A 63 -4.27 -6.37 -11.25
C GLN A 63 -3.86 -6.65 -12.70
N ASP A 64 -4.30 -5.82 -13.65
CA ASP A 64 -3.95 -5.89 -15.06
C ASP A 64 -2.55 -5.31 -15.38
N ARG A 65 -1.90 -4.68 -14.40
CA ARG A 65 -0.54 -4.15 -14.47
C ARG A 65 0.47 -5.15 -13.90
N THR A 66 1.75 -4.92 -14.16
CA THR A 66 2.81 -5.70 -13.48
C THR A 66 2.86 -5.32 -12.01
N LEU A 67 3.38 -6.21 -11.15
CA LEU A 67 3.49 -5.96 -9.71
C LEU A 67 4.18 -4.62 -9.40
N GLN A 68 5.31 -4.33 -10.05
CA GLN A 68 6.03 -3.08 -9.85
C GLN A 68 5.21 -1.85 -10.26
N GLN A 69 4.53 -1.90 -11.41
CA GLN A 69 3.66 -0.82 -11.87
C GLN A 69 2.49 -0.59 -10.90
N ALA A 70 1.87 -1.67 -10.42
CA ALA A 70 0.77 -1.58 -9.47
C ALA A 70 1.22 -0.97 -8.14
N LEU A 71 2.36 -1.40 -7.58
CA LEU A 71 2.86 -0.87 -6.31
C LEU A 71 3.19 0.63 -6.40
N VAL A 72 3.78 1.08 -7.51
CA VAL A 72 4.02 2.51 -7.76
C VAL A 72 2.69 3.27 -7.82
N ALA A 73 1.74 2.83 -8.65
CA ALA A 73 0.45 3.51 -8.81
C ALA A 73 -0.37 3.55 -7.50
N ILE A 74 -0.32 2.49 -6.70
CA ILE A 74 -0.99 2.43 -5.39
C ILE A 74 -0.38 3.46 -4.45
N ARG A 75 0.96 3.55 -4.36
CA ARG A 75 1.65 4.49 -3.47
C ARG A 75 1.44 5.93 -3.89
N GLU A 76 1.60 6.24 -5.17
CA GLU A 76 1.33 7.58 -5.70
C GLU A 76 -0.13 8.01 -5.48
N GLY A 77 -1.08 7.07 -5.63
CA GLY A 77 -2.50 7.32 -5.36
C GLY A 77 -2.82 7.58 -3.89
N LEU A 78 -2.02 7.02 -2.96
CA LEU A 78 -2.12 7.30 -1.52
C LEU A 78 -1.50 8.66 -1.18
N GLU A 79 -0.38 9.02 -1.82
CA GLU A 79 0.31 10.31 -1.60
C GLU A 79 -0.46 11.49 -2.21
N SER A 80 -1.25 11.24 -3.25
CA SER A 80 -2.05 12.26 -3.94
C SER A 80 -3.44 12.48 -3.31
N ALA A 81 -3.84 11.66 -2.34
CA ALA A 81 -5.05 11.90 -1.59
C ALA A 81 -4.84 13.16 -0.73
N PRO A 82 -5.69 14.19 -0.81
CA PRO A 82 -5.54 15.36 0.04
C PRO A 82 -5.61 14.90 1.49
N VAL A 83 -4.52 15.10 2.23
CA VAL A 83 -4.54 15.11 3.69
C VAL A 83 -5.54 16.21 4.04
N THR A 84 -6.78 15.84 4.36
CA THR A 84 -7.67 16.76 5.05
C THR A 84 -6.98 17.08 6.36
N PRO A 85 -6.52 18.32 6.61
CA PRO A 85 -6.04 18.66 7.93
C PRO A 85 -7.19 18.38 8.91
N ASP A 86 -6.89 17.60 9.95
CA ASP A 86 -7.78 17.41 11.09
C ASP A 86 -8.32 18.78 11.54
N PRO A 87 -9.65 18.98 11.61
CA PRO A 87 -10.22 20.27 12.00
C PRO A 87 -9.95 20.63 13.48
N GLU A 88 -9.31 19.76 14.26
CA GLU A 88 -9.15 19.95 15.71
C GLU A 88 -7.92 20.74 16.18
N ASN A 89 -6.99 21.15 15.29
CA ASN A 89 -5.78 21.86 15.73
C ASN A 89 -5.62 23.30 15.22
N SER A 90 -6.74 23.99 14.93
CA SER A 90 -6.76 25.43 14.58
C SER A 90 -7.10 26.35 15.75
N ARG A 91 -6.76 25.98 17.00
CA ARG A 91 -6.77 26.95 18.11
C ARG A 91 -5.53 27.83 18.01
N LEU A 92 -5.67 28.90 17.24
CA LEU A 92 -4.85 30.11 17.35
C LEU A 92 -4.69 30.49 18.84
N PRO A 93 -3.48 30.73 19.36
CA PRO A 93 -3.35 31.49 20.57
C PRO A 93 -3.86 32.90 20.28
N SER A 94 -4.96 33.28 20.94
CA SER A 94 -5.45 34.65 20.94
C SER A 94 -4.39 35.54 21.58
N ASP A 95 -3.88 36.52 20.82
CA ASP A 95 -3.10 37.64 21.32
C ASP A 95 -3.85 38.34 22.47
N PRO A 96 -3.24 38.52 23.65
CA PRO A 96 -3.67 39.56 24.56
C PRO A 96 -2.95 40.87 24.20
N ASP A 97 -3.74 41.77 23.62
CA ASP A 97 -3.67 43.22 23.77
C ASP A 97 -2.91 43.66 25.03
N GLN A 98 -1.81 44.40 24.88
CA GLN A 98 -1.38 45.37 25.88
C GLN A 98 -0.83 46.64 25.22
N SER A 99 -1.73 47.61 25.11
CA SER A 99 -1.42 49.02 25.06
C SER A 99 -0.73 49.47 26.37
N ALA A 100 0.48 50.03 26.27
CA ALA A 100 1.04 50.98 27.24
C ALA A 100 2.18 51.72 26.51
N GLY A 101 2.12 53.02 26.26
CA GLY A 101 1.97 54.06 27.27
C GLY A 101 3.31 54.80 27.32
N LYS A 102 3.49 55.72 26.37
CA LYS A 102 4.61 56.67 26.33
C LYS A 102 4.46 57.68 27.47
N PRO A 103 5.55 58.13 28.09
CA PRO A 103 6.00 59.50 27.77
C PRO A 103 7.44 59.57 27.29
#